data_AF-A0A9X7HMU1-F1
#
_entry.id   AF-A0A9X7HMU1-F1
#
_cell.length_a   1.000
_cell.length_b   1.000
_cell.length_c   1.000
_cell.angle_alpha   90.00
_cell.angle_beta   90.00
_cell.angle_gamma   90.00
#
_symmetry.space_group_name_H-M   'P 1'
#
loop_
_entity.id
_entity.type
_entity.pdbx_description
1 polymer ?
#
loop_
_entity_poly.entity_id
_entity_poly.type
_entity_poly.pdbx_seq_one_letter_code
_entity_poly.pdbx_strand_id
1 'polypeptide(L)'
;MLQKIKWVLIATGLAILSSLLFSYIKASLSIGTGNVVNVNQKIEINFLYVLIPVLVAPVIEEFLFRKILPLGLEKLLERINRTTAIIIANGIFAAVHFDWFFFPYFVNGCLYAWSYEKTKDLKVPMLAHISYNLFVFLATSLLVN
;
A
#
# COMPACT_ATOMS: atom_id res chain seq x y z
N MET A 1 10.90 21.19 2.80
CA MET A 1 10.42 20.64 1.51
C MET A 1 11.27 19.44 1.06
N LEU A 2 12.59 19.59 0.94
CA LEU A 2 13.52 18.53 0.52
C LEU A 2 13.41 17.22 1.33
N GLN A 3 13.26 17.31 2.66
CA GLN A 3 13.10 16.13 3.52
C GLN A 3 11.84 15.32 3.20
N LYS A 4 10.72 15.97 2.84
CA LYS A 4 9.46 15.29 2.50
C LYS A 4 9.60 14.52 1.19
N ILE A 5 10.20 15.14 0.18
CA ILE A 5 10.49 14.51 -1.12
C ILE A 5 11.39 13.29 -0.91
N LYS A 6 12.44 13.40 -0.08
CA LYS A 6 13.30 12.27 0.27
C LYS A 6 12.49 11.09 0.81
N TRP A 7 11.55 11.35 1.72
CA TRP A 7 10.72 10.29 2.30
C TRP A 7 9.72 9.69 1.32
N VAL A 8 9.17 10.47 0.39
CA VAL A 8 8.36 9.94 -0.72
C VAL A 8 9.19 8.96 -1.53
N LEU A 9 10.39 9.36 -1.98
CA LEU A 9 11.26 8.51 -2.79
C LEU A 9 11.69 7.22 -2.07
N ILE A 10 12.08 7.33 -0.80
CA ILE A 10 12.47 6.17 0.01
C ILE A 10 11.30 5.20 0.17
N ALA A 11 10.12 5.70 0.55
CA ALA A 11 8.95 4.85 0.77
C ALA A 11 8.49 4.18 -0.53
N THR A 12 8.44 4.92 -1.64
CA THR A 12 8.12 4.37 -2.97
C THR A 12 9.13 3.30 -3.38
N GLY A 13 10.43 3.59 -3.31
CA GLY A 13 11.47 2.65 -3.71
C GLY A 13 11.44 1.37 -2.89
N LEU A 14 11.30 1.46 -1.57
CA LEU A 14 11.19 0.30 -0.70
C LEU A 14 9.89 -0.49 -0.95
N ALA A 15 8.77 0.17 -1.24
CA ALA A 15 7.52 -0.50 -1.57
C ALA A 15 7.63 -1.28 -2.89
N ILE A 16 8.30 -0.71 -3.91
CA ILE A 16 8.58 -1.41 -5.17
C ILE A 16 9.45 -2.64 -4.91
N LEU A 17 10.57 -2.48 -4.20
CA LEU A 17 11.49 -3.58 -3.89
C LEU A 17 10.83 -4.69 -3.07
N SER A 18 10.06 -4.32 -2.05
CA SER A 18 9.22 -5.24 -1.25
C SER A 18 8.28 -6.03 -2.16
N SER A 19 7.58 -5.36 -3.06
CA SER A 19 6.58 -5.98 -3.93
C SER A 19 7.21 -6.92 -4.96
N LEU A 20 8.36 -6.55 -5.52
CA LEU A 20 9.14 -7.42 -6.41
C LEU A 20 9.64 -8.68 -5.68
N LEU A 21 10.16 -8.51 -4.46
CA LEU A 21 10.60 -9.63 -3.62
C LEU A 21 9.44 -10.58 -3.32
N PHE A 22 8.30 -10.06 -2.86
CA PHE A 22 7.14 -10.88 -2.54
C PHE A 22 6.50 -11.50 -3.79
N SER A 23 6.56 -10.83 -4.94
CA SER A 23 6.15 -11.42 -6.22
C SER A 23 7.03 -12.61 -6.60
N TYR A 24 8.36 -12.48 -6.44
CA TYR A 24 9.30 -13.58 -6.67
C TYR A 24 9.05 -14.77 -5.73
N ILE A 25 8.84 -14.51 -4.44
CA ILE A 25 8.51 -15.55 -3.44
C ILE A 25 7.19 -16.24 -3.78
N LYS A 26 6.15 -15.47 -4.16
CA LYS A 26 4.85 -16.03 -4.53
C LYS A 26 4.99 -16.97 -5.74
N ALA A 27 5.79 -16.58 -6.74
CA ALA A 27 6.08 -17.39 -7.92
C ALA A 27 6.90 -18.64 -7.59
N SER A 28 7.96 -18.54 -6.77
CA SER A 28 8.81 -19.69 -6.43
C SER A 28 8.08 -20.76 -5.60
N LEU A 29 7.10 -20.35 -4.81
CA LEU A 29 6.24 -21.24 -4.02
C LEU A 29 5.01 -21.73 -4.80
N SER A 30 4.87 -21.38 -6.08
CA SER A 30 3.70 -21.72 -6.91
C SER A 30 2.37 -21.33 -6.26
N ILE A 31 2.36 -20.26 -5.46
CA ILE A 31 1.13 -19.72 -4.87
C ILE A 31 0.38 -19.02 -5.99
N GLY A 32 -0.84 -19.50 -6.28
CA GLY A 32 -1.68 -18.95 -7.34
C GLY A 32 -1.76 -17.43 -7.28
N THR A 33 -1.64 -16.79 -8.44
CA THR A 33 -2.08 -15.41 -8.60
C THR A 33 -3.60 -15.44 -8.41
N GLY A 34 -4.13 -14.72 -7.42
CA GLY A 34 -5.58 -14.64 -7.21
C GLY A 34 -6.27 -13.93 -8.38
N ASN A 35 -7.26 -13.08 -8.10
CA ASN A 35 -8.09 -12.37 -9.10
C ASN A 35 -7.37 -11.47 -10.16
N VAL A 36 -6.05 -11.52 -10.32
CA VAL A 36 -5.25 -10.71 -11.24
C VAL A 36 -5.73 -10.84 -12.69
N VAL A 37 -6.11 -12.03 -13.14
CA VAL A 37 -6.63 -12.27 -14.51
C VAL A 37 -7.95 -11.51 -14.75
N ASN A 38 -8.80 -11.37 -13.72
CA ASN A 38 -10.10 -10.69 -13.83
C ASN A 38 -9.99 -9.16 -13.83
N VAL A 39 -8.88 -8.59 -13.34
CA VAL A 39 -8.70 -7.13 -13.26
C VAL A 39 -8.25 -6.57 -14.60
N ASN A 40 -7.29 -7.22 -15.27
CA ASN A 40 -6.76 -6.74 -16.56
C ASN A 40 -7.85 -6.67 -17.64
N GLN A 41 -8.76 -7.64 -17.68
CA GLN A 41 -9.88 -7.66 -18.62
C GLN A 41 -10.92 -6.54 -18.36
N LYS A 42 -11.00 -6.01 -17.13
CA LYS A 42 -11.90 -4.89 -16.78
C LYS A 42 -11.30 -3.52 -17.13
N ILE A 43 -9.98 -3.41 -17.22
CA ILE A 43 -9.27 -2.15 -17.50
C ILE A 43 -9.49 -1.71 -18.96
N GLU A 44 -9.52 -2.65 -19.91
CA GLU A 44 -9.79 -2.36 -21.33
C GLU A 44 -11.16 -1.68 -21.55
N ILE A 45 -12.09 -1.87 -20.62
CA ILE A 45 -13.49 -1.46 -20.75
C ILE A 45 -13.73 -0.06 -20.17
N ASN A 46 -12.96 0.39 -19.16
CA ASN A 46 -13.19 1.68 -18.51
C ASN A 46 -11.98 2.24 -17.74
N PHE A 47 -11.55 3.45 -18.10
CA PHE A 47 -10.46 4.21 -17.46
C PHE A 47 -10.63 4.40 -15.93
N LEU A 48 -11.87 4.39 -15.43
CA LEU A 48 -12.16 4.49 -13.98
C LEU A 48 -11.61 3.31 -13.17
N TYR A 49 -11.44 2.12 -13.78
CA TYR A 49 -10.82 0.97 -13.11
C TYR A 49 -9.31 1.17 -12.85
N VAL A 50 -8.69 2.16 -13.49
CA VAL A 50 -7.30 2.57 -13.23
C VAL A 50 -7.28 3.78 -12.30
N LEU A 51 -8.10 4.78 -12.58
CA LEU A 51 -8.09 6.04 -11.84
C LEU A 51 -8.37 5.85 -10.34
N ILE A 52 -9.36 5.00 -10.00
CA ILE A 52 -9.78 4.80 -8.61
C ILE A 52 -8.66 4.14 -7.78
N PRO A 53 -8.12 2.97 -8.16
CA PRO A 53 -7.07 2.32 -7.36
C PRO A 53 -5.74 3.08 -7.35
N VAL A 54 -5.43 3.84 -8.41
CA VAL A 54 -4.14 4.56 -8.51
C VAL A 54 -4.18 5.89 -7.76
N LEU A 55 -5.28 6.64 -7.81
CA LEU A 55 -5.33 8.00 -7.24
C LEU A 55 -6.28 8.13 -6.04
N VAL A 56 -7.51 7.63 -6.15
CA VAL A 56 -8.57 7.91 -5.17
C VAL A 56 -8.42 7.03 -3.93
N ALA A 57 -8.25 5.73 -4.13
CA ALA A 57 -8.15 4.75 -3.05
C ALA A 57 -6.96 5.05 -2.11
N PRO A 58 -5.73 5.34 -2.59
CA PRO A 58 -4.61 5.67 -1.71
C PRO A 58 -4.88 6.88 -0.81
N VAL A 59 -5.61 7.90 -1.28
CA VAL A 59 -5.94 9.05 -0.43
C VAL A 59 -6.83 8.64 0.75
N ILE A 60 -7.87 7.84 0.48
CA ILE A 60 -8.79 7.35 1.51
C ILE A 60 -8.08 6.40 2.47
N GLU A 61 -7.33 5.45 1.92
CA GLU A 61 -6.60 4.44 2.69
C GLU A 61 -5.56 5.09 3.60
N GLU A 62 -4.73 6.00 3.09
CA GLU A 62 -3.71 6.64 3.92
C GLU A 62 -4.34 7.52 5.01
N PHE A 63 -5.48 8.16 4.74
CA PHE A 63 -6.20 8.89 5.78
C PHE A 63 -6.72 7.95 6.89
N LEU A 64 -7.34 6.84 6.50
CA LEU A 64 -7.91 5.86 7.42
C LEU A 64 -6.82 5.15 8.23
N PHE A 65 -5.80 4.60 7.57
CA PHE A 65 -4.82 3.68 8.16
C PHE A 65 -3.60 4.38 8.77
N ARG A 66 -3.39 5.68 8.58
CA ARG A 66 -2.29 6.44 9.21
C ARG A 66 -2.75 7.36 10.33
N LYS A 67 -3.95 7.93 10.19
CA LYS A 67 -4.55 8.80 11.22
C LYS A 67 -5.65 8.08 11.99
N ILE A 68 -6.78 7.83 11.35
CA ILE A 68 -8.02 7.49 12.08
C ILE A 68 -7.86 6.20 12.87
N LEU A 69 -7.51 5.10 12.20
CA LEU A 69 -7.52 3.78 12.81
C LEU A 69 -6.44 3.64 13.91
N PRO A 70 -5.17 4.01 13.69
CA PRO A 70 -4.17 3.98 14.77
C PRO A 70 -4.57 4.83 15.99
N LEU A 71 -5.07 6.05 15.78
CA LEU A 71 -5.52 6.92 16.88
C LEU A 71 -6.75 6.37 17.60
N GLY A 72 -7.68 5.74 16.86
CA GLY A 72 -8.83 5.06 17.43
C GLY A 72 -8.43 3.87 18.29
N LEU A 73 -7.48 3.06 17.81
CA LEU A 73 -6.94 1.92 18.55
C LEU A 73 -6.21 2.36 19.82
N GLU A 74 -5.41 3.42 19.78
CA GLU A 74 -4.76 3.98 20.98
C GLU A 74 -5.77 4.44 22.04
N LYS A 75 -6.92 4.96 21.62
CA LYS A 75 -7.98 5.40 22.54
C LYS A 75 -8.82 4.25 23.09
N LEU A 76 -9.09 3.25 22.26
CA LEU A 76 -9.97 2.14 22.60
C LEU A 76 -9.26 1.07 23.43
N LEU A 77 -8.01 0.77 23.08
CA LEU A 77 -7.21 -0.25 23.73
C LEU A 77 -6.31 0.44 24.76
N GLU A 78 -6.82 0.54 25.98
CA GLU A 78 -6.05 1.07 27.10
C GLU A 78 -4.68 0.35 27.17
N ARG A 79 -3.59 1.13 27.25
CA ARG A 79 -2.20 0.67 27.41
C ARG A 79 -1.47 0.13 26.17
N ILE A 80 -1.97 0.34 24.94
CA ILE A 80 -1.15 0.09 23.75
C ILE A 80 -0.34 1.33 23.36
N ASN A 81 0.90 1.13 22.90
CA ASN A 81 1.73 2.21 22.39
C ASN A 81 1.44 2.49 20.90
N ARG A 82 1.91 3.65 20.40
CA ARG A 82 1.75 4.08 19.00
C ARG A 82 2.20 3.02 17.99
N THR A 83 3.31 2.34 18.26
CA THR A 83 3.86 1.30 17.36
C THR A 83 2.92 0.10 17.26
N THR A 84 2.41 -0.39 18.39
CA THR A 84 1.44 -1.49 18.42
C THR A 84 0.17 -1.13 17.66
N ALA A 85 -0.36 0.09 17.86
CA ALA A 85 -1.55 0.55 17.13
C ALA A 85 -1.31 0.60 15.60
N ILE A 86 -0.13 1.04 15.17
CA ILE A 86 0.26 1.05 13.74
C ILE A 86 0.36 -0.38 13.18
N ILE A 87 0.96 -1.31 13.92
CA ILE A 87 1.10 -2.71 13.48
C ILE A 87 -0.28 -3.34 13.31
N ILE A 88 -1.18 -3.16 14.28
CA ILE A 88 -2.57 -3.66 14.20
C ILE A 88 -3.30 -3.03 13.00
N ALA A 89 -3.22 -1.71 12.85
CA ALA A 89 -3.86 -1.01 11.73
C ALA A 89 -3.35 -1.52 10.36
N ASN A 90 -2.06 -1.80 10.23
CA ASN A 90 -1.49 -2.36 9.00
C ASN A 90 -1.84 -3.83 8.78
N GLY A 91 -2.03 -4.61 9.85
CA GLY A 91 -2.61 -5.96 9.76
C GLY A 91 -4.01 -5.91 9.18
N ILE A 92 -4.85 -4.99 9.66
CA ILE A 92 -6.21 -4.77 9.14
C ILE A 92 -6.15 -4.28 7.69
N PHE A 93 -5.25 -3.33 7.37
CA PHE A 93 -5.02 -2.87 6.00
C PHE A 93 -4.72 -4.03 5.05
N ALA A 94 -3.81 -4.93 5.43
CA ALA A 94 -3.48 -6.10 4.63
C ALA A 94 -4.68 -7.06 4.47
N ALA A 95 -5.45 -7.28 5.54
CA ALA A 95 -6.61 -8.17 5.53
C ALA A 95 -7.74 -7.68 4.60
N VAL A 96 -8.01 -6.38 4.53
CA VAL A 96 -9.07 -5.82 3.66
C VAL A 96 -8.76 -5.89 2.16
N HIS A 97 -7.55 -6.31 1.79
CA HIS A 97 -7.20 -6.59 0.39
C HIS A 97 -7.67 -7.98 -0.07
N PHE A 98 -8.15 -8.83 0.87
CA PHE A 98 -8.70 -10.15 0.58
C PHE A 98 -7.78 -11.06 -0.27
N ASP A 99 -6.45 -10.90 -0.12
CA ASP A 99 -5.45 -11.78 -0.70
C ASP A 99 -4.86 -12.68 0.40
N TRP A 100 -4.84 -13.99 0.16
CA TRP A 100 -4.24 -14.95 1.09
C TRP A 100 -2.75 -14.68 1.29
N PHE A 101 -2.07 -14.18 0.24
CA PHE A 101 -0.69 -13.75 0.31
C PHE A 101 -0.61 -12.26 0.68
N PHE A 102 -0.95 -11.95 1.93
CA PHE A 102 -1.16 -10.58 2.40
C PHE A 102 0.14 -9.79 2.71
N PHE A 103 1.30 -10.45 2.71
CA PHE A 103 2.60 -9.87 3.08
C PHE A 103 2.98 -8.56 2.36
N PRO A 104 2.87 -8.43 1.01
CA PRO A 104 3.21 -7.18 0.33
C PRO A 104 2.37 -6.01 0.83
N TYR A 105 1.07 -6.21 1.07
CA TYR A 105 0.18 -5.17 1.59
C TYR A 105 0.56 -4.76 3.01
N PHE A 106 0.86 -5.73 3.88
CA PHE A 106 1.28 -5.47 5.26
C PHE A 106 2.59 -4.69 5.32
N VAL A 107 3.61 -5.14 4.58
CA VAL A 107 4.94 -4.51 4.59
C VAL A 107 4.89 -3.13 3.96
N ASN A 108 4.21 -2.96 2.82
CA ASN A 108 4.06 -1.64 2.21
C ASN A 108 3.26 -0.69 3.11
N GLY A 109 2.18 -1.17 3.75
CA GLY A 109 1.43 -0.40 4.75
C GLY A 109 2.32 0.07 5.91
N CYS A 110 3.24 -0.77 6.38
CA CYS A 110 4.22 -0.39 7.38
C CYS A 110 5.23 0.65 6.87
N LEU A 111 5.69 0.56 5.62
CA LEU A 111 6.57 1.55 4.99
C LEU A 111 5.89 2.92 4.87
N TYR A 112 4.62 2.94 4.47
CA TYR A 112 3.82 4.17 4.41
C TYR A 112 3.60 4.76 5.81
N ALA A 113 3.26 3.93 6.81
CA ALA A 113 3.17 4.35 8.20
C ALA A 113 4.49 4.93 8.73
N TRP A 114 5.62 4.31 8.40
CA TRP A 114 6.94 4.84 8.76
C TRP A 114 7.22 6.20 8.14
N SER A 115 6.90 6.38 6.85
CA SER A 115 7.06 7.67 6.17
C SER A 115 6.19 8.76 6.80
N TYR A 116 4.97 8.42 7.22
CA TYR A 116 4.09 9.32 7.98
C TYR A 116 4.68 9.65 9.35
N GLU A 117 5.14 8.66 10.12
CA GLU A 117 5.69 8.89 11.45
C GLU A 117 6.94 9.77 11.43
N LYS A 118 7.73 9.71 10.35
CA LYS A 118 8.93 10.54 10.16
C LYS A 118 8.65 11.96 9.70
N THR A 119 7.52 12.20 9.03
CA THR A 119 7.22 13.50 8.41
C THR A 119 6.02 14.22 9.02
N LYS A 120 5.16 13.47 9.72
CA LYS A 120 3.85 13.87 10.26
C LYS A 120 2.96 14.57 9.22
N ASP A 121 3.15 14.23 7.95
CA ASP A 121 2.41 14.80 6.81
C ASP A 121 1.81 13.66 5.99
N LEU A 122 0.48 13.63 5.89
CA LEU A 122 -0.24 12.61 5.12
C LEU A 122 0.05 12.66 3.63
N LYS A 123 0.46 13.81 3.09
CA LYS A 123 0.81 13.92 1.67
C LYS A 123 2.00 13.03 1.31
N VAL A 124 2.90 12.78 2.27
CA VAL A 124 4.09 11.95 2.03
C VAL A 124 3.74 10.49 1.74
N PRO A 125 3.05 9.75 2.62
CA PRO A 125 2.63 8.39 2.31
C PRO A 125 1.62 8.33 1.16
N MET A 126 0.73 9.32 1.00
CA MET A 126 -0.21 9.37 -0.13
C MET A 126 0.52 9.41 -1.47
N LEU A 127 1.49 10.33 -1.62
CA LEU A 127 2.27 10.42 -2.85
C LEU A 127 3.13 9.17 -3.07
N ALA A 128 3.67 8.57 -2.01
CA ALA A 128 4.44 7.35 -2.13
C ALA A 128 3.58 6.16 -2.60
N HIS A 129 2.39 6.02 -2.02
CA HIS A 129 1.44 4.96 -2.36
C HIS A 129 0.89 5.15 -3.79
N ILE A 130 0.50 6.37 -4.17
CA ILE A 130 0.09 6.69 -5.55
C ILE A 130 1.22 6.36 -6.54
N SER A 131 2.46 6.76 -6.23
CA SER A 131 3.61 6.48 -7.10
C SER A 131 3.86 4.99 -7.25
N TYR A 132 3.73 4.22 -6.17
CA TYR A 132 3.84 2.77 -6.20
C TYR A 132 2.72 2.13 -7.06
N ASN A 133 1.46 2.53 -6.86
CA ASN A 133 0.34 1.98 -7.65
C ASN A 133 0.46 2.33 -9.13
N LEU A 134 0.92 3.54 -9.46
CA LEU A 134 1.21 3.93 -10.83
C LEU A 134 2.33 3.09 -11.45
N PHE A 135 3.42 2.84 -10.70
CA PHE A 135 4.49 1.95 -11.15
C PHE A 135 3.97 0.54 -11.44
N VAL A 136 3.20 -0.04 -10.51
CA VAL A 136 2.62 -1.38 -10.69
C VAL A 136 1.74 -1.42 -11.93
N PHE A 137 0.84 -0.45 -12.10
CA PHE A 137 -0.04 -0.36 -13.25
C PHE A 137 0.75 -0.30 -14.58
N LEU A 138 1.76 0.55 -14.67
CA LEU A 138 2.59 0.67 -15.87
C LEU A 138 3.38 -0.61 -16.13
N ALA A 139 3.98 -1.20 -15.09
CA ALA A 139 4.74 -2.44 -15.20
C ALA A 139 3.87 -3.60 -15.70
N THR A 140 2.67 -3.76 -15.16
CA THR A 140 1.75 -4.82 -15.60
C THR A 140 1.20 -4.57 -16.99
N SER A 141 0.92 -3.31 -17.35
CA SER A 141 0.40 -2.97 -18.68
C SER A 141 1.42 -3.20 -19.78
N LEU A 142 2.71 -3.00 -19.50
CA LEU A 142 3.80 -3.29 -20.44
C LEU A 142 4.11 -4.78 -20.60
N LEU A 143 3.72 -5.63 -19.63
CA LEU A 143 3.95 -7.08 -19.68
C LEU A 143 2.81 -7.85 -20.35
N VAL A 144 1.63 -7.23 -20.48
CA VAL A 144 0.44 -7.82 -21.09
C VAL A 144 0.31 -7.45 -22.58
N ASN A 145 1.01 -6.41 -23.03
CA ASN A 145 1.18 -6.07 -24.46
C ASN A 145 2.47 -6.69 -25.01
#